data_AF-A0A846P9X6-F1
#
_entry.id   AF-A0A846P9X6-F1
#
_cell.length_a   1.000
_cell.length_b   1.000
_cell.length_c   1.000
_cell.angle_alpha   90.00
_cell.angle_beta   90.00
_cell.angle_gamma   90.00
#
_symmetry.space_group_name_H-M   'P 1'
#
loop_
_entity.id
_entity.type
_entity.pdbx_description
1 polymer ?
#
loop_
_entity_poly.entity_id
_entity_poly.type
_entity_poly.pdbx_seq_one_letter_code
_entity_poly.pdbx_strand_id
1 'polypeptide(L)'
;MRKILAAVAIFFLLLSTFSILAVTTKAATEEQIEEAIALGLEWLADEQNPDDGYWGESPEGYRVSKTALAVLKFETHAIQNDIDPLDPSYYYYDQVRNGLDYIFSNAWTISIGMQTHGNPDTRVNGLGVGFGTRRTYDTGIAMMAIAASTHPEMEVDVSGSAVDDWTYKEVVQDAVDYLAWGQTDGGVGRGGWNYAEMNNMEGRSDNSNSGYAVLGLAYAEANTIDGATGFGCSVPSFVKSELSFWIDWIQNDVDGDTNDGGSGYDERGDDYWVNTLKTGNLLFEMAFYGDDTTVQRVTDAVDYIDRHWNDPDYIGWKGPGPGGDPSWPACYQTMYCIMKGFEALGIDYISPLNDPSGIDWFDEFADALILQQNVDGSWPNAPFFGAPDGQPWSWDTDQILSTVWAMLTLQKAVVRPIISVYVDIKPGSWPNPINKFSQGRFAVAICGTEDFDVATIDPVSVKLKIEGVEEGVSPLRWSYDDVATPYTGEPGGGHELDGDGYLDLVLFFDTQEAVSDLELCEFEDGEVITLIVAGNLHEEFGGTPIRGHDYVRIQMPKGKGPGLKGSPV
;
A
#
# COMPACT_ATOMS: atom_id res chain seq x y z
N MET A 1 -3.85 17.97 56.93
CA MET A 1 -2.41 17.91 56.59
C MET A 1 -2.07 16.45 56.31
N ARG A 2 -1.71 16.13 55.05
CA ARG A 2 -0.99 14.92 54.54
C ARG A 2 -1.47 13.52 54.99
N LYS A 3 -2.02 12.73 54.06
CA LYS A 3 -1.39 11.72 53.15
C LYS A 3 -1.28 10.33 53.80
N ILE A 4 -1.59 9.30 52.99
CA ILE A 4 -1.08 7.91 52.89
C ILE A 4 -2.26 7.03 52.40
N LEU A 5 -2.40 6.78 51.10
CA LEU A 5 -1.88 5.60 50.35
C LEU A 5 -2.32 4.27 50.96
N ALA A 6 -3.34 3.66 50.35
CA ALA A 6 -3.74 2.28 50.58
C ALA A 6 -3.42 1.48 49.31
N ALA A 7 -2.64 0.41 49.47
CA ALA A 7 -2.33 -0.57 48.47
C ALA A 7 -2.64 -1.97 49.03
N VAL A 8 -3.07 -2.85 48.13
CA VAL A 8 -2.99 -4.32 48.14
C VAL A 8 -4.01 -5.10 49.01
N ALA A 9 -4.87 -5.86 48.32
CA ALA A 9 -5.00 -7.33 48.41
C ALA A 9 -6.45 -7.79 48.17
N ILE A 10 -6.79 -8.24 46.95
CA ILE A 10 -7.94 -9.13 46.75
C ILE A 10 -7.45 -10.39 46.04
N PHE A 11 -7.39 -11.46 46.82
CA PHE A 11 -7.23 -12.85 46.40
C PHE A 11 -8.40 -13.24 45.47
N PHE A 12 -8.11 -13.70 44.26
CA PHE A 12 -9.05 -14.53 43.50
C PHE A 12 -8.64 -16.00 43.63
N LEU A 13 -9.51 -16.78 44.27
CA LEU A 13 -9.42 -18.22 44.38
C LEU A 13 -10.73 -18.77 43.82
N LEU A 14 -10.72 -19.17 42.54
CA LEU A 14 -11.85 -19.84 41.91
C LEU A 14 -11.47 -21.27 41.56
N LEU A 15 -12.04 -22.19 42.33
CA LEU A 15 -12.02 -23.62 42.10
C LEU A 15 -12.86 -23.97 40.87
N SER A 16 -12.26 -24.85 40.06
CA SER A 16 -12.79 -25.57 38.92
C SER A 16 -14.18 -26.20 39.13
N THR A 17 -15.10 -25.89 38.22
CA THR A 17 -16.18 -26.81 37.83
C THR A 17 -16.30 -26.81 36.31
N PHE A 18 -15.79 -27.88 35.69
CA PHE A 18 -16.02 -28.20 34.28
C PHE A 18 -17.52 -28.36 34.03
N SER A 19 -18.13 -27.38 33.37
CA SER A 19 -19.38 -27.56 32.65
C SER A 19 -19.04 -27.39 31.18
N ILE A 20 -19.11 -28.48 30.41
CA ILE A 20 -19.03 -28.44 28.95
C ILE A 20 -20.32 -27.79 28.48
N LEU A 21 -20.33 -26.46 28.45
CA LEU A 21 -21.26 -25.69 27.65
C LEU A 21 -20.67 -25.68 26.25
N ALA A 22 -21.49 -26.02 25.26
CA ALA A 22 -21.16 -25.82 23.87
C ALA A 22 -20.75 -24.34 23.70
N VAL A 23 -19.46 -24.10 23.47
CA VAL A 23 -18.95 -22.79 23.09
C VAL A 23 -19.47 -22.57 21.69
N THR A 24 -20.57 -21.83 21.56
CA THR A 24 -20.77 -21.04 20.35
C THR A 24 -19.65 -19.99 20.40
N THR A 25 -18.56 -20.23 19.66
CA THR A 25 -17.49 -19.24 19.49
C THR A 25 -18.16 -18.00 18.92
N LYS A 26 -18.12 -16.90 19.69
CA LYS A 26 -18.43 -15.58 19.16
C LYS A 26 -17.10 -15.04 18.65
N ALA A 27 -17.13 -14.39 17.49
CA ALA A 27 -16.01 -13.63 16.98
C ALA A 27 -15.45 -12.68 18.07
N ALA A 28 -14.14 -12.51 18.06
CA ALA A 28 -13.42 -11.58 18.92
C ALA A 28 -14.08 -10.20 18.85
N THR A 29 -14.42 -9.65 20.02
CA THR A 29 -15.01 -8.30 20.05
C THR A 29 -13.93 -7.26 19.84
N GLU A 30 -14.29 -6.09 19.32
CA GLU A 30 -13.39 -4.94 19.19
C GLU A 30 -12.59 -4.65 20.48
N GLU A 31 -13.25 -4.68 21.64
CA GLU A 31 -12.59 -4.46 22.95
C GLU A 31 -11.48 -5.48 23.23
N GLN A 32 -11.64 -6.75 22.80
CA GLN A 32 -10.61 -7.77 22.95
C GLN A 32 -9.44 -7.54 21.99
N ILE A 33 -9.74 -7.07 20.78
CA ILE A 33 -8.73 -6.71 19.77
C ILE A 33 -7.91 -5.52 20.26
N GLU A 34 -8.57 -4.46 20.71
CA GLU A 34 -7.93 -3.27 21.31
C GLU A 34 -7.06 -3.64 22.52
N GLU A 35 -7.55 -4.47 23.45
CA GLU A 35 -6.79 -4.92 24.62
C GLU A 35 -5.54 -5.71 24.21
N ALA A 36 -5.68 -6.64 23.25
CA ALA A 36 -4.55 -7.43 22.77
C ALA A 36 -3.49 -6.56 22.08
N ILE A 37 -3.90 -5.60 21.24
CA ILE A 37 -2.98 -4.65 20.60
C ILE A 37 -2.26 -3.81 21.65
N ALA A 38 -2.97 -3.30 22.67
CA ALA A 38 -2.37 -2.50 23.72
C ALA A 38 -1.26 -3.27 24.48
N LEU A 39 -1.54 -4.52 24.87
CA LEU A 39 -0.55 -5.38 25.53
C LEU A 39 0.65 -5.70 24.63
N GLY A 40 0.41 -5.95 23.34
CA GLY A 40 1.48 -6.22 22.38
C GLY A 40 2.37 -5.00 22.11
N LEU A 41 1.80 -3.78 22.12
CA LEU A 41 2.55 -2.54 21.99
C LEU A 41 3.41 -2.26 23.23
N GLU A 42 2.89 -2.50 24.43
CA GLU A 42 3.67 -2.39 25.67
C GLU A 42 4.88 -3.34 25.65
N TRP A 43 4.65 -4.61 25.29
CA TRP A 43 5.73 -5.58 25.14
C TRP A 43 6.75 -5.16 24.06
N LEU A 44 6.28 -4.75 22.88
CA LEU A 44 7.15 -4.33 21.79
C LEU A 44 8.01 -3.12 22.15
N ALA A 45 7.46 -2.17 22.92
CA ALA A 45 8.19 -1.00 23.38
C ALA A 45 9.36 -1.35 24.33
N ASP A 46 9.18 -2.38 25.17
CA ASP A 46 10.22 -2.89 26.07
C ASP A 46 11.36 -3.62 25.32
N GLU A 47 11.11 -4.10 24.10
CA GLU A 47 12.09 -4.79 23.26
C GLU A 47 12.97 -3.84 22.41
N GLN A 48 12.69 -2.53 22.40
CA GLN A 48 13.53 -1.58 21.69
C GLN A 48 14.90 -1.47 22.35
N ASN A 49 15.97 -1.53 21.55
CA ASN A 49 17.30 -1.27 22.06
C ASN A 49 17.39 0.19 22.57
N PRO A 50 17.73 0.40 23.85
CA PRO A 50 17.67 1.73 24.46
C PRO A 50 18.81 2.67 24.03
N ASP A 51 19.89 2.13 23.45
CA ASP A 51 21.07 2.91 23.05
C ASP A 51 20.98 3.36 21.58
N ASP A 52 20.49 2.48 20.71
CA ASP A 52 20.53 2.65 19.25
C ASP A 52 19.13 2.62 18.58
N GLY A 53 18.04 2.42 19.32
CA GLY A 53 16.66 2.55 18.81
C GLY A 53 16.14 1.41 17.92
N TYR A 54 16.94 0.38 17.65
CA TYR A 54 16.55 -0.74 16.80
C TYR A 54 15.82 -1.87 17.54
N TRP A 55 15.13 -2.73 16.79
CA TRP A 55 14.58 -4.00 17.27
C TRP A 55 15.35 -5.22 16.75
N GLY A 56 15.47 -6.22 17.62
CA GLY A 56 15.99 -7.55 17.29
C GLY A 56 17.49 -7.73 17.51
N GLU A 57 17.85 -8.95 17.91
CA GLU A 57 19.24 -9.37 18.12
C GLU A 57 19.92 -9.88 16.84
N SER A 58 21.19 -10.24 16.95
CA SER A 58 22.02 -10.87 15.90
C SER A 58 21.33 -12.10 15.25
N PRO A 59 21.54 -12.36 13.94
CA PRO A 59 22.47 -11.66 13.05
C PRO A 59 21.89 -10.32 12.55
N GLU A 60 22.78 -9.32 12.48
CA GLU A 60 22.51 -7.91 12.13
C GLU A 60 21.75 -7.74 10.80
N GLY A 61 21.82 -8.73 9.92
CA GLY A 61 21.31 -8.67 8.55
C GLY A 61 19.79 -8.63 8.37
N TYR A 62 18.97 -8.41 9.40
CA TYR A 62 17.53 -8.12 9.25
C TYR A 62 17.05 -6.99 10.18
N ARG A 63 17.99 -6.30 10.83
CA ARG A 63 17.68 -5.35 11.90
C ARG A 63 16.93 -4.11 11.38
N VAL A 64 17.25 -3.65 10.17
CA VAL A 64 16.52 -2.56 9.51
C VAL A 64 15.07 -2.96 9.26
N SER A 65 14.83 -4.08 8.57
CA SER A 65 13.48 -4.62 8.34
C SER A 65 12.67 -4.82 9.64
N LYS A 66 13.28 -5.40 10.68
CA LYS A 66 12.60 -5.60 11.98
C LYS A 66 12.24 -4.27 12.65
N THR A 67 13.16 -3.31 12.65
CA THR A 67 12.94 -1.98 13.21
C THR A 67 11.84 -1.26 12.46
N ALA A 68 11.88 -1.29 11.12
CA ALA A 68 10.87 -0.65 10.28
C ALA A 68 9.47 -1.26 10.47
N LEU A 69 9.33 -2.59 10.58
CA LEU A 69 8.03 -3.19 10.90
C LEU A 69 7.53 -2.82 12.31
N ALA A 70 8.43 -2.74 13.30
CA ALA A 70 8.05 -2.31 14.65
C ALA A 70 7.60 -0.84 14.68
N VAL A 71 8.33 0.05 14.01
CA VAL A 71 7.98 1.48 13.85
C VAL A 71 6.64 1.62 13.14
N LEU A 72 6.47 0.96 11.99
CA LEU A 72 5.21 0.94 11.24
C LEU A 72 4.04 0.55 12.15
N LYS A 73 4.23 -0.44 13.04
CA LYS A 73 3.17 -0.88 13.94
C LYS A 73 2.78 0.17 14.99
N PHE A 74 3.74 0.93 15.53
CA PHE A 74 3.41 2.07 16.41
C PHE A 74 2.69 3.16 15.63
N GLU A 75 3.16 3.49 14.43
CA GLU A 75 2.57 4.50 13.56
C GLU A 75 1.13 4.15 13.16
N THR A 76 0.87 2.91 12.73
CA THR A 76 -0.49 2.43 12.43
C THR A 76 -1.41 2.58 13.65
N HIS A 77 -0.93 2.28 14.85
CA HIS A 77 -1.75 2.47 16.05
C HIS A 77 -2.10 3.93 16.29
N ALA A 78 -1.13 4.84 16.12
CA ALA A 78 -1.36 6.27 16.25
C ALA A 78 -2.40 6.76 15.23
N ILE A 79 -2.17 6.48 13.94
CA ILE A 79 -3.01 6.97 12.84
C ILE A 79 -4.45 6.48 12.97
N GLN A 80 -4.67 5.19 13.22
CA GLN A 80 -6.02 4.63 13.37
C GLN A 80 -6.78 5.14 14.61
N ASN A 81 -6.08 5.83 15.53
CA ASN A 81 -6.67 6.49 16.69
C ASN A 81 -6.69 8.02 16.54
N ASP A 82 -6.52 8.55 15.31
CA ASP A 82 -6.44 9.98 15.00
C ASP A 82 -5.34 10.72 15.79
N ILE A 83 -4.22 10.03 16.04
CA ILE A 83 -3.04 10.57 16.71
C ILE A 83 -1.91 10.70 15.69
N ASP A 84 -1.26 11.86 15.68
CA ASP A 84 -0.02 12.08 14.94
C ASP A 84 1.10 11.22 15.58
N PRO A 85 1.73 10.29 14.82
CA PRO A 85 2.76 9.39 15.34
C PRO A 85 4.03 10.11 15.81
N LEU A 86 4.26 11.34 15.35
CA LEU A 86 5.41 12.18 15.66
C LEU A 86 5.04 13.40 16.53
N ASP A 87 3.83 13.44 17.10
CA ASP A 87 3.49 14.36 18.19
C ASP A 87 4.22 13.90 19.48
N PRO A 88 5.02 14.77 20.13
CA PRO A 88 5.72 14.44 21.38
C PRO A 88 4.81 14.03 22.56
N SER A 89 3.49 14.17 22.43
CA SER A 89 2.51 13.69 23.41
C SER A 89 2.01 12.26 23.16
N TYR A 90 2.29 11.69 21.98
CA TYR A 90 2.01 10.28 21.71
C TYR A 90 2.80 9.38 22.65
N TYR A 91 2.14 8.39 23.25
CA TYR A 91 2.75 7.58 24.30
C TYR A 91 3.99 6.81 23.83
N TYR A 92 4.02 6.39 22.55
CA TYR A 92 5.15 5.69 21.94
C TYR A 92 6.01 6.59 21.03
N TYR A 93 5.96 7.92 21.22
CA TYR A 93 6.73 8.89 20.43
C TYR A 93 8.23 8.55 20.38
N ASP A 94 8.83 8.23 21.54
CA ASP A 94 10.26 7.92 21.62
C ASP A 94 10.60 6.64 20.83
N GLN A 95 9.73 5.64 20.85
CA GLN A 95 9.90 4.40 20.09
C GLN A 95 9.91 4.68 18.58
N VAL A 96 8.95 5.47 18.10
CA VAL A 96 8.86 5.88 16.69
C VAL A 96 10.09 6.68 16.29
N ARG A 97 10.43 7.75 17.03
CA ARG A 97 11.58 8.60 16.73
C ARG A 97 12.91 7.86 16.69
N ASN A 98 13.23 7.10 17.74
CA ASN A 98 14.50 6.37 17.81
C ASN A 98 14.59 5.29 16.73
N GLY A 99 13.45 4.65 16.39
CA GLY A 99 13.39 3.67 15.32
C GLY A 99 13.60 4.28 13.93
N LEU A 100 12.95 5.42 13.65
CA LEU A 100 13.17 6.19 12.41
C LEU A 100 14.62 6.67 12.29
N ASP A 101 15.19 7.22 13.36
CA ASP A 101 16.59 7.67 13.37
C ASP A 101 17.55 6.50 13.07
N TYR A 102 17.27 5.30 13.62
CA TYR A 102 18.02 4.09 13.28
C TYR A 102 17.88 3.71 11.80
N ILE A 103 16.67 3.75 11.24
CA ILE A 103 16.42 3.47 9.81
C ILE A 103 17.22 4.43 8.93
N PHE A 104 17.13 5.74 9.18
CA PHE A 104 17.87 6.75 8.42
C PHE A 104 19.39 6.62 8.58
N SER A 105 19.89 6.21 9.74
CA SER A 105 21.32 5.96 9.94
C SER A 105 21.87 4.81 9.07
N ASN A 106 20.98 3.94 8.57
CA ASN A 106 21.29 2.81 7.69
C ASN A 106 20.98 3.08 6.21
N ALA A 107 20.65 4.32 5.86
CA ALA A 107 20.46 4.75 4.47
C ALA A 107 21.80 4.87 3.75
N TRP A 108 21.80 4.54 2.46
CA TRP A 108 22.91 4.75 1.55
C TRP A 108 22.40 5.21 0.19
N THR A 109 23.23 5.94 -0.55
CA THR A 109 22.91 6.40 -1.90
C THR A 109 23.68 5.61 -2.95
N ILE A 110 23.08 5.45 -4.12
CA ILE A 110 23.70 4.82 -5.30
C ILE A 110 23.37 5.61 -6.55
N SER A 111 24.29 5.62 -7.53
CA SER A 111 23.99 6.18 -8.84
C SER A 111 23.06 5.25 -9.63
N ILE A 112 21.96 5.80 -10.11
CA ILE A 112 20.99 5.11 -10.95
C ILE A 112 21.02 5.65 -12.39
N GLY A 113 20.37 4.95 -13.31
CA GLY A 113 20.28 5.39 -14.70
C GLY A 113 19.17 4.69 -15.47
N MET A 114 19.05 5.03 -16.76
CA MET A 114 18.01 4.51 -17.65
C MET A 114 17.92 2.97 -17.61
N GLN A 115 16.71 2.46 -17.48
CA GLN A 115 16.40 1.02 -17.57
C GLN A 115 15.85 0.66 -18.94
N THR A 116 15.67 -0.63 -19.21
CA THR A 116 15.21 -1.11 -20.51
C THR A 116 13.80 -0.61 -20.80
N HIS A 117 12.97 -0.49 -19.77
CA HIS A 117 11.54 -0.18 -19.88
C HIS A 117 11.17 1.25 -19.50
N GLY A 118 12.11 2.04 -18.98
CA GLY A 118 11.85 3.44 -18.66
C GLY A 118 12.94 4.11 -17.84
N ASN A 119 12.74 5.42 -17.58
CA ASN A 119 13.62 6.18 -16.71
C ASN A 119 13.14 6.05 -15.25
N PRO A 120 13.93 5.49 -14.33
CA PRO A 120 13.56 5.41 -12.92
C PRO A 120 13.81 6.72 -12.15
N ASP A 121 14.67 7.62 -12.64
CA ASP A 121 15.10 8.85 -11.93
C ASP A 121 14.05 9.96 -12.09
N THR A 122 13.09 10.01 -11.17
CA THR A 122 11.97 10.95 -11.18
C THR A 122 12.36 12.34 -10.67
N ARG A 123 13.36 12.41 -9.78
CA ARG A 123 13.91 13.69 -9.26
C ARG A 123 15.01 14.29 -10.15
N VAL A 124 15.44 13.58 -11.19
CA VAL A 124 16.46 14.01 -12.16
C VAL A 124 17.79 14.38 -11.46
N ASN A 125 18.12 13.64 -10.41
CA ASN A 125 19.31 13.85 -9.59
C ASN A 125 20.39 12.77 -9.80
N GLY A 126 20.06 11.70 -10.54
CA GLY A 126 20.93 10.56 -10.82
C GLY A 126 21.19 9.65 -9.61
N LEU A 127 20.39 9.75 -8.55
CA LEU A 127 20.56 9.04 -7.29
C LEU A 127 19.33 8.17 -6.97
N GLY A 128 19.60 7.02 -6.37
CA GLY A 128 18.62 6.24 -5.65
C GLY A 128 19.05 6.06 -4.19
N VAL A 129 18.09 5.84 -3.30
CA VAL A 129 18.32 5.55 -1.88
C VAL A 129 17.97 4.10 -1.58
N GLY A 130 18.89 3.40 -0.92
CA GLY A 130 18.62 2.08 -0.37
C GLY A 130 18.91 2.03 1.13
N PHE A 131 18.40 0.99 1.79
CA PHE A 131 18.55 0.80 3.22
C PHE A 131 19.16 -0.55 3.56
N GLY A 132 19.92 -0.58 4.65
CA GLY A 132 20.42 -1.82 5.25
C GLY A 132 21.29 -2.66 4.31
N THR A 133 21.37 -3.95 4.61
CA THR A 133 22.25 -4.89 3.88
C THR A 133 21.46 -5.91 3.06
N ARG A 134 20.15 -6.05 3.33
CA ARG A 134 19.21 -6.83 2.53
C ARG A 134 18.51 -5.97 1.48
N ARG A 135 19.20 -4.91 1.02
CA ARG A 135 18.91 -4.11 -0.17
C ARG A 135 17.41 -3.97 -0.44
N THR A 136 16.84 -4.69 -1.40
CA THR A 136 15.42 -4.63 -1.75
C THR A 136 14.48 -4.80 -0.55
N TYR A 137 14.73 -5.84 0.27
CA TYR A 137 13.89 -6.20 1.41
C TYR A 137 13.89 -5.10 2.48
N ASP A 138 15.09 -4.67 2.88
CA ASP A 138 15.25 -3.60 3.87
C ASP A 138 14.70 -2.27 3.34
N THR A 139 14.86 -2.00 2.05
CA THR A 139 14.40 -0.74 1.43
C THR A 139 12.89 -0.67 1.36
N GLY A 140 12.22 -1.71 0.84
CA GLY A 140 10.76 -1.74 0.76
C GLY A 140 10.10 -1.56 2.14
N ILE A 141 10.61 -2.26 3.16
CA ILE A 141 10.06 -2.17 4.51
C ILE A 141 10.40 -0.82 5.17
N ALA A 142 11.60 -0.28 4.97
CA ALA A 142 11.96 1.05 5.47
C ALA A 142 11.06 2.14 4.88
N MET A 143 10.71 2.04 3.59
CA MET A 143 9.77 2.96 2.95
C MET A 143 8.39 2.93 3.60
N MET A 144 7.90 1.74 4.00
CA MET A 144 6.60 1.62 4.68
C MET A 144 6.59 2.41 5.99
N ALA A 145 7.63 2.27 6.83
CA ALA A 145 7.75 3.00 8.09
C ALA A 145 7.88 4.51 7.87
N ILE A 146 8.80 4.94 6.99
CA ILE A 146 9.01 6.37 6.75
C ILE A 146 7.73 7.02 6.19
N ALA A 147 7.02 6.36 5.28
CA ALA A 147 5.77 6.88 4.73
C ALA A 147 4.64 6.92 5.78
N ALA A 148 4.55 5.90 6.63
CA ALA A 148 3.59 5.84 7.73
C ALA A 148 3.88 6.85 8.85
N SER A 149 5.00 7.57 8.80
CA SER A 149 5.20 8.73 9.66
C SER A 149 4.23 9.87 9.32
N THR A 150 3.62 9.89 8.13
CA THR A 150 2.66 10.91 7.65
C THR A 150 3.22 12.34 7.54
N HIS A 151 4.53 12.48 7.57
CA HIS A 151 5.24 13.76 7.58
C HIS A 151 6.26 13.86 6.43
N PRO A 152 5.79 13.96 5.17
CA PRO A 152 6.67 14.08 4.01
C PRO A 152 7.60 15.31 4.08
N GLU A 153 7.22 16.35 4.80
CA GLU A 153 7.93 17.62 4.94
C GLU A 153 9.06 17.61 5.98
N MET A 154 9.11 16.62 6.87
CA MET A 154 10.14 16.58 7.91
C MET A 154 11.52 16.30 7.33
N GLU A 155 12.54 16.93 7.89
CA GLU A 155 13.93 16.72 7.52
C GLU A 155 14.57 15.61 8.36
N VAL A 156 15.44 14.82 7.75
CA VAL A 156 16.32 13.88 8.45
C VAL A 156 17.39 14.67 9.20
N ASP A 157 17.39 14.57 10.53
CA ASP A 157 18.40 15.13 11.43
C ASP A 157 19.18 13.98 12.09
N VAL A 158 19.96 13.25 11.29
CA VAL A 158 20.70 12.06 11.72
C VAL A 158 22.14 12.20 11.23
N SER A 159 22.97 12.78 12.10
CA SER A 159 24.36 13.09 11.78
C SER A 159 25.13 11.87 11.26
N GLY A 160 25.66 11.98 10.05
CA GLY A 160 26.43 10.92 9.39
C GLY A 160 25.60 9.96 8.53
N SER A 161 24.28 10.12 8.50
CA SER A 161 23.42 9.48 7.50
C SER A 161 23.77 9.96 6.08
N ALA A 162 23.58 9.11 5.08
CA ALA A 162 23.74 9.48 3.67
C ALA A 162 22.65 10.44 3.17
N VAL A 163 21.55 10.58 3.93
CA VAL A 163 20.37 11.40 3.59
C VAL A 163 20.09 12.47 4.64
N ASP A 164 21.09 12.82 5.44
CA ASP A 164 21.03 13.95 6.39
C ASP A 164 20.66 15.25 5.64
N ASP A 165 19.83 16.09 6.27
CA ASP A 165 19.24 17.31 5.69
C ASP A 165 18.27 17.10 4.49
N TRP A 166 17.90 15.86 4.15
CA TRP A 166 16.86 15.61 3.14
C TRP A 166 15.49 15.55 3.80
N THR A 167 14.45 15.99 3.10
CA THR A 167 13.09 15.73 3.57
C THR A 167 12.75 14.24 3.46
N TYR A 168 11.85 13.74 4.31
CA TYR A 168 11.44 12.34 4.29
C TYR A 168 10.86 11.98 2.92
N LYS A 169 10.12 12.89 2.29
CA LYS A 169 9.62 12.72 0.92
C LYS A 169 10.73 12.58 -0.11
N GLU A 170 11.82 13.36 -0.01
CA GLU A 170 12.96 13.20 -0.93
C GLU A 170 13.67 11.87 -0.74
N VAL A 171 13.80 11.40 0.50
CA VAL A 171 14.37 10.08 0.81
C VAL A 171 13.52 8.97 0.22
N VAL A 172 12.21 8.99 0.47
CA VAL A 172 11.29 7.95 -0.02
C VAL A 172 11.15 8.01 -1.54
N GLN A 173 11.13 9.19 -2.16
CA GLN A 173 11.11 9.31 -3.62
C GLN A 173 12.37 8.71 -4.26
N ASP A 174 13.57 8.99 -3.74
CA ASP A 174 14.79 8.35 -4.26
C ASP A 174 14.84 6.84 -3.94
N ALA A 175 14.11 6.37 -2.92
CA ALA A 175 13.95 4.94 -2.66
C ALA A 175 12.98 4.27 -3.65
N VAL A 176 11.92 4.97 -4.08
CA VAL A 176 11.10 4.57 -5.23
C VAL A 176 11.95 4.45 -6.48
N ASP A 177 12.77 5.47 -6.76
CA ASP A 177 13.65 5.50 -7.93
C ASP A 177 14.68 4.35 -7.88
N TYR A 178 15.22 4.03 -6.70
CA TYR A 178 16.08 2.87 -6.49
C TYR A 178 15.38 1.54 -6.77
N LEU A 179 14.16 1.34 -6.27
CA LEU A 179 13.40 0.10 -6.52
C LEU A 179 12.97 -0.01 -7.99
N ALA A 180 12.57 1.10 -8.62
CA ALA A 180 12.28 1.12 -10.06
C ALA A 180 13.51 0.78 -10.90
N TRP A 181 14.68 1.26 -10.50
CA TRP A 181 15.96 0.92 -11.13
C TRP A 181 16.41 -0.53 -10.87
N GLY A 182 16.02 -1.09 -9.71
CA GLY A 182 16.38 -2.43 -9.27
C GLY A 182 15.47 -3.55 -9.82
N GLN A 183 14.33 -3.22 -10.43
CA GLN A 183 13.39 -4.19 -10.99
C GLN A 183 14.05 -5.01 -12.11
N THR A 184 13.77 -6.31 -12.18
CA THR A 184 14.36 -7.20 -13.20
C THR A 184 13.78 -6.88 -14.59
N ASP A 185 14.63 -6.48 -15.53
CA ASP A 185 14.19 -6.08 -16.88
C ASP A 185 13.81 -7.24 -17.81
N GLY A 186 14.23 -8.48 -17.53
CA GLY A 186 13.97 -9.58 -18.44
C GLY A 186 14.27 -10.98 -17.91
N GLY A 187 14.05 -11.97 -18.77
CA GLY A 187 14.13 -13.39 -18.41
C GLY A 187 12.94 -13.84 -17.55
N VAL A 188 13.15 -14.91 -16.79
CA VAL A 188 12.10 -15.53 -15.96
C VAL A 188 11.69 -14.66 -14.78
N GLY A 189 12.55 -13.77 -14.31
CA GLY A 189 12.27 -12.84 -13.21
C GLY A 189 11.67 -11.50 -13.65
N ARG A 190 11.41 -11.29 -14.95
CA ARG A 190 10.97 -10.01 -15.49
C ARG A 190 9.81 -9.42 -14.68
N GLY A 191 9.94 -8.14 -14.28
CA GLY A 191 8.93 -7.43 -13.52
C GLY A 191 8.99 -7.62 -11.99
N GLY A 192 9.69 -8.65 -11.52
CA GLY A 192 9.89 -8.88 -10.09
C GLY A 192 11.17 -8.24 -9.57
N TRP A 193 11.44 -8.46 -8.28
CA TRP A 193 12.66 -8.02 -7.62
C TRP A 193 13.47 -9.19 -7.06
N ASN A 194 14.79 -9.02 -7.07
CA ASN A 194 15.74 -9.95 -6.44
C ASN A 194 16.25 -9.37 -5.11
N TYR A 195 17.11 -10.11 -4.42
CA TYR A 195 17.77 -9.69 -3.18
C TYR A 195 18.78 -8.54 -3.38
N ALA A 196 19.06 -8.17 -4.62
CA ALA A 196 19.87 -7.02 -5.02
C ALA A 196 19.31 -6.43 -6.31
N GLU A 197 19.69 -5.19 -6.59
CA GLU A 197 19.38 -4.47 -7.82
C GLU A 197 19.78 -5.25 -9.08
N MET A 198 18.90 -5.25 -10.09
CA MET A 198 19.16 -5.93 -11.36
C MET A 198 19.69 -4.98 -12.44
N ASN A 199 19.27 -3.72 -12.53
CA ASN A 199 19.88 -2.72 -13.42
C ASN A 199 20.19 -3.21 -14.85
N ASN A 200 19.20 -3.29 -15.73
CA ASN A 200 19.31 -3.81 -17.09
C ASN A 200 19.80 -5.27 -17.16
N MET A 201 19.61 -6.05 -16.09
CA MET A 201 19.94 -7.47 -16.05
C MET A 201 18.70 -8.34 -16.20
N GLU A 202 18.89 -9.46 -16.87
CA GLU A 202 17.95 -10.57 -16.89
C GLU A 202 18.35 -11.58 -15.80
N GLY A 203 17.38 -12.19 -15.14
CA GLY A 203 17.67 -13.18 -14.11
C GLY A 203 16.44 -13.66 -13.40
N ARG A 204 16.64 -14.27 -12.23
CA ARG A 204 15.55 -14.64 -11.33
C ARG A 204 15.07 -13.41 -10.56
N SER A 205 13.81 -13.43 -10.17
CA SER A 205 13.25 -12.61 -9.09
C SER A 205 12.75 -13.54 -8.00
N ASP A 206 12.32 -12.97 -6.87
CA ASP A 206 11.87 -13.74 -5.72
C ASP A 206 10.65 -13.04 -5.09
N ASN A 207 9.54 -13.78 -4.95
CA ASN A 207 8.26 -13.26 -4.49
C ASN A 207 8.33 -12.71 -3.06
N SER A 208 9.26 -13.20 -2.22
CA SER A 208 9.49 -12.56 -0.91
C SER A 208 10.04 -11.13 -1.05
N ASN A 209 10.89 -10.87 -2.05
CA ASN A 209 11.43 -9.54 -2.30
C ASN A 209 10.43 -8.68 -3.08
N SER A 210 9.80 -9.23 -4.12
CA SER A 210 8.78 -8.52 -4.92
C SER A 210 7.65 -8.01 -4.04
N GLY A 211 7.14 -8.84 -3.12
CA GLY A 211 6.08 -8.45 -2.19
C GLY A 211 6.41 -7.23 -1.34
N TYR A 212 7.58 -7.24 -0.69
CA TYR A 212 7.98 -6.12 0.17
C TYR A 212 8.41 -4.88 -0.64
N ALA A 213 8.97 -5.06 -1.84
CA ALA A 213 9.22 -3.95 -2.75
C ALA A 213 7.89 -3.26 -3.14
N VAL A 214 6.90 -4.06 -3.54
CA VAL A 214 5.57 -3.56 -3.92
C VAL A 214 4.86 -2.90 -2.74
N LEU A 215 4.97 -3.44 -1.52
CA LEU A 215 4.47 -2.78 -0.32
C LEU A 215 5.11 -1.41 -0.09
N GLY A 216 6.45 -1.33 -0.16
CA GLY A 216 7.16 -0.06 -0.02
C GLY A 216 6.72 0.97 -1.06
N LEU A 217 6.59 0.54 -2.32
CA LEU A 217 6.11 1.37 -3.43
C LEU A 217 4.67 1.85 -3.20
N ALA A 218 3.77 0.97 -2.73
CA ALA A 218 2.39 1.33 -2.44
C ALA A 218 2.28 2.36 -1.30
N TYR A 219 3.05 2.19 -0.22
CA TYR A 219 3.09 3.16 0.89
C TYR A 219 3.66 4.51 0.43
N ALA A 220 4.69 4.50 -0.42
CA ALA A 220 5.27 5.71 -0.98
C ALA A 220 4.31 6.46 -1.91
N GLU A 221 3.57 5.75 -2.77
CA GLU A 221 2.62 6.33 -3.73
C GLU A 221 1.33 6.85 -3.08
N ALA A 222 0.96 6.27 -1.93
CA ALA A 222 -0.25 6.63 -1.22
C ALA A 222 -0.30 8.13 -0.91
N ASN A 223 -1.40 8.80 -1.29
CA ASN A 223 -1.66 10.20 -0.92
C ASN A 223 -2.26 10.32 0.49
N THR A 224 -2.81 9.22 1.00
CA THR A 224 -3.34 9.10 2.35
C THR A 224 -3.06 7.71 2.90
N ILE A 225 -2.81 7.61 4.21
CA ILE A 225 -2.65 6.36 4.94
C ILE A 225 -3.65 6.40 6.10
N ASP A 226 -4.68 5.55 6.09
CA ASP A 226 -5.76 5.54 7.10
C ASP A 226 -6.35 6.93 7.40
N GLY A 227 -6.52 7.75 6.35
CA GLY A 227 -7.06 9.11 6.45
C GLY A 227 -6.04 10.21 6.79
N ALA A 228 -4.84 9.85 7.24
CA ALA A 228 -3.74 10.79 7.44
C ALA A 228 -2.98 11.07 6.13
N THR A 229 -2.17 12.14 6.12
CA THR A 229 -1.38 12.56 4.96
C THR A 229 -0.39 11.47 4.54
N GLY A 230 -0.45 11.06 3.27
CA GLY A 230 0.54 10.18 2.65
C GLY A 230 1.61 10.97 1.88
N PHE A 231 2.58 10.27 1.32
CA PHE A 231 3.74 10.90 0.68
C PHE A 231 3.49 11.30 -0.77
N GLY A 232 2.61 10.56 -1.47
CA GLY A 232 2.24 10.84 -2.86
C GLY A 232 3.44 10.80 -3.81
N CYS A 233 4.42 9.92 -3.55
CA CYS A 233 5.58 9.74 -4.41
C CYS A 233 5.15 9.24 -5.80
N SER A 234 5.94 9.58 -6.82
CA SER A 234 5.68 9.13 -8.18
C SER A 234 6.37 7.80 -8.43
N VAL A 235 5.60 6.73 -8.62
CA VAL A 235 6.11 5.45 -9.12
C VAL A 235 6.08 5.49 -10.65
N PRO A 236 7.22 5.29 -11.34
CA PRO A 236 7.24 5.25 -12.80
C PRO A 236 6.27 4.20 -13.34
N SER A 237 5.48 4.56 -14.36
CA SER A 237 4.42 3.68 -14.88
C SER A 237 4.91 2.32 -15.36
N PHE A 238 6.14 2.26 -15.88
CA PHE A 238 6.73 1.00 -16.33
C PHE A 238 6.85 -0.03 -15.21
N VAL A 239 6.98 0.40 -13.95
CA VAL A 239 7.14 -0.49 -12.80
C VAL A 239 5.90 -1.39 -12.65
N LYS A 240 4.70 -0.80 -12.73
CA LYS A 240 3.44 -1.54 -12.68
C LYS A 240 3.25 -2.36 -13.96
N SER A 241 3.48 -1.81 -15.15
CA SER A 241 3.30 -2.59 -16.38
C SER A 241 4.23 -3.81 -16.45
N GLU A 242 5.47 -3.69 -15.97
CA GLU A 242 6.42 -4.80 -15.92
C GLU A 242 6.04 -5.82 -14.83
N LEU A 243 5.52 -5.38 -13.68
CA LEU A 243 5.06 -6.25 -12.59
C LEU A 243 4.02 -7.29 -13.07
N SER A 244 3.15 -6.94 -14.03
CA SER A 244 2.16 -7.89 -14.56
C SER A 244 2.78 -9.17 -15.12
N PHE A 245 3.97 -9.09 -15.74
CA PHE A 245 4.68 -10.26 -16.23
C PHE A 245 5.19 -11.15 -15.09
N TRP A 246 5.55 -10.54 -13.97
CA TRP A 246 5.98 -11.28 -12.79
C TRP A 246 4.80 -11.99 -12.13
N ILE A 247 3.67 -11.30 -11.96
CA ILE A 247 2.42 -11.86 -11.45
C ILE A 247 2.01 -13.10 -12.26
N ASP A 248 1.98 -13.00 -13.59
CA ASP A 248 1.71 -14.12 -14.50
C ASP A 248 2.74 -15.24 -14.36
N TRP A 249 4.02 -14.90 -14.16
CA TRP A 249 5.09 -15.89 -14.05
C TRP A 249 5.01 -16.75 -12.79
N ILE A 250 4.67 -16.17 -11.63
CA ILE A 250 4.69 -16.87 -10.33
C ILE A 250 3.36 -17.49 -9.93
N GLN A 251 2.28 -17.15 -10.62
CA GLN A 251 0.99 -17.80 -10.40
C GLN A 251 0.96 -19.15 -11.12
N ASN A 252 0.50 -20.17 -10.42
CA ASN A 252 0.30 -21.51 -10.97
C ASN A 252 -0.90 -21.51 -11.93
N ASP A 253 -0.69 -22.06 -13.12
CA ASP A 253 -1.69 -22.16 -14.18
C ASP A 253 -2.85 -23.06 -13.72
N VAL A 254 -4.10 -22.67 -14.00
CA VAL A 254 -5.27 -23.52 -13.69
C VAL A 254 -5.38 -24.66 -14.69
N ASP A 255 -4.85 -25.84 -14.34
CA ASP A 255 -4.84 -27.04 -15.19
C ASP A 255 -5.45 -28.30 -14.54
N GLY A 256 -6.00 -28.14 -13.32
CA GLY A 256 -6.75 -29.14 -12.59
C GLY A 256 -5.95 -29.85 -11.51
N ASP A 257 -4.79 -29.30 -11.13
CA ASP A 257 -3.96 -29.81 -10.04
C ASP A 257 -4.36 -29.21 -8.67
N THR A 258 -3.58 -29.50 -7.63
CA THR A 258 -3.85 -28.96 -6.29
C THR A 258 -3.37 -27.52 -6.11
N ASN A 259 -2.46 -27.04 -6.97
CA ASN A 259 -1.84 -25.73 -6.90
C ASN A 259 -2.55 -24.65 -7.71
N ASP A 260 -3.53 -25.01 -8.56
CA ASP A 260 -4.28 -24.10 -9.45
C ASP A 260 -4.50 -22.68 -8.86
N GLY A 261 -3.90 -21.64 -9.46
CA GLY A 261 -4.09 -20.25 -9.03
C GLY A 261 -3.24 -19.80 -7.83
N GLY A 262 -2.58 -20.71 -7.12
CA GLY A 262 -1.64 -20.39 -6.03
C GLY A 262 -0.31 -19.81 -6.51
N SER A 263 0.55 -19.36 -5.59
CA SER A 263 1.83 -18.73 -5.95
C SER A 263 3.09 -19.41 -5.37
N GLY A 264 4.15 -19.46 -6.18
CA GLY A 264 5.51 -19.86 -5.80
C GLY A 264 6.43 -18.68 -5.43
N TYR A 265 7.70 -18.98 -5.11
CA TYR A 265 8.70 -17.95 -4.81
C TYR A 265 9.39 -17.42 -6.07
N ASP A 266 9.84 -18.29 -6.96
CA ASP A 266 10.58 -17.90 -8.17
C ASP A 266 10.07 -18.57 -9.46
N GLU A 267 9.03 -19.40 -9.35
CA GLU A 267 8.43 -20.13 -10.48
C GLU A 267 7.05 -20.72 -10.12
N ARG A 268 6.33 -21.18 -11.17
CA ARG A 268 4.92 -21.60 -11.12
C ARG A 268 4.61 -23.10 -11.08
N GLY A 269 5.60 -24.01 -11.10
CA GLY A 269 5.35 -25.45 -11.34
C GLY A 269 5.00 -26.34 -10.13
N ASP A 270 4.59 -27.58 -10.42
CA ASP A 270 4.03 -28.57 -9.46
C ASP A 270 5.02 -29.12 -8.41
N ASP A 271 6.32 -29.08 -8.69
CA ASP A 271 7.39 -29.52 -7.78
C ASP A 271 7.77 -28.41 -6.76
N TYR A 272 7.10 -27.26 -6.81
CA TYR A 272 7.48 -26.08 -6.06
C TYR A 272 6.54 -25.80 -4.92
N TRP A 273 7.12 -25.20 -3.88
CA TRP A 273 6.49 -24.96 -2.60
C TRP A 273 5.43 -23.87 -2.74
N VAL A 274 4.20 -24.18 -3.19
CA VAL A 274 3.05 -23.26 -3.27
C VAL A 274 2.32 -23.26 -1.91
N ASN A 275 1.95 -22.08 -1.41
CA ASN A 275 1.15 -21.96 -0.18
C ASN A 275 0.41 -20.62 -0.09
N THR A 276 -0.52 -20.53 0.86
CA THR A 276 -1.37 -19.36 1.05
C THR A 276 -0.62 -18.09 1.46
N LEU A 277 0.58 -18.20 2.05
CA LEU A 277 1.45 -17.04 2.34
C LEU A 277 1.82 -16.30 1.07
N LYS A 278 2.32 -17.03 0.08
CA LYS A 278 2.77 -16.45 -1.19
C LYS A 278 1.60 -16.03 -2.04
N THR A 279 0.51 -16.79 -2.01
CA THR A 279 -0.72 -16.40 -2.72
C THR A 279 -1.33 -15.13 -2.12
N GLY A 280 -1.32 -14.95 -0.80
CA GLY A 280 -1.71 -13.68 -0.18
C GLY A 280 -0.83 -12.50 -0.60
N ASN A 281 0.48 -12.74 -0.71
CA ASN A 281 1.40 -11.74 -1.24
C ASN A 281 1.14 -11.40 -2.72
N LEU A 282 0.89 -12.42 -3.54
CA LEU A 282 0.52 -12.29 -4.95
C LEU A 282 -0.74 -11.41 -5.13
N LEU A 283 -1.76 -11.60 -4.28
CA LEU A 283 -2.98 -10.79 -4.31
C LEU A 283 -2.70 -9.30 -4.07
N PHE A 284 -1.76 -8.95 -3.18
CA PHE A 284 -1.37 -7.55 -3.01
C PHE A 284 -0.62 -7.01 -4.24
N GLU A 285 0.23 -7.82 -4.88
CA GLU A 285 0.89 -7.44 -6.13
C GLU A 285 -0.12 -7.19 -7.27
N MET A 286 -1.15 -8.04 -7.37
CA MET A 286 -2.29 -7.85 -8.29
C MET A 286 -3.03 -6.54 -8.01
N ALA A 287 -3.35 -6.25 -6.75
CA ALA A 287 -3.99 -4.99 -6.37
C ALA A 287 -3.12 -3.76 -6.72
N PHE A 288 -1.80 -3.84 -6.48
CA PHE A 288 -0.88 -2.76 -6.80
C PHE A 288 -0.71 -2.54 -8.31
N TYR A 289 -0.76 -3.62 -9.10
CA TYR A 289 -0.85 -3.52 -10.56
C TYR A 289 -2.13 -2.80 -11.00
N GLY A 290 -3.24 -3.07 -10.31
CA GLY A 290 -4.56 -2.49 -10.57
C GLY A 290 -5.65 -3.52 -10.87
N ASP A 291 -5.40 -4.81 -10.60
CA ASP A 291 -6.47 -5.81 -10.67
C ASP A 291 -7.48 -5.61 -9.54
N ASP A 292 -8.70 -6.08 -9.78
CA ASP A 292 -9.76 -6.18 -8.79
C ASP A 292 -10.34 -7.61 -8.74
N THR A 293 -11.35 -7.81 -7.89
CA THR A 293 -12.00 -9.12 -7.70
C THR A 293 -12.75 -9.64 -8.93
N THR A 294 -12.92 -8.85 -9.99
CA THR A 294 -13.55 -9.29 -11.25
C THR A 294 -12.55 -9.93 -12.21
N VAL A 295 -11.24 -9.74 -11.98
CA VAL A 295 -10.18 -10.31 -12.81
C VAL A 295 -9.99 -11.80 -12.47
N GLN A 296 -9.93 -12.64 -13.51
CA GLN A 296 -9.88 -14.10 -13.34
C GLN A 296 -8.68 -14.54 -12.49
N ARG A 297 -7.49 -13.96 -12.70
CA ARG A 297 -6.29 -14.32 -11.93
C ARG A 297 -6.39 -14.01 -10.44
N VAL A 298 -7.17 -13.00 -10.07
CA VAL A 298 -7.51 -12.71 -8.66
C VAL A 298 -8.45 -13.79 -8.13
N THR A 299 -9.49 -14.13 -8.89
CA THR A 299 -10.43 -15.21 -8.52
C THR A 299 -9.69 -16.54 -8.31
N ASP A 300 -8.80 -16.92 -9.22
CA ASP A 300 -8.03 -18.17 -9.13
C ASP A 300 -7.13 -18.22 -7.88
N ALA A 301 -6.50 -17.09 -7.52
CA ALA A 301 -5.71 -16.97 -6.31
C ALA A 301 -6.55 -17.05 -5.02
N VAL A 302 -7.74 -16.45 -5.02
CA VAL A 302 -8.70 -16.58 -3.90
C VAL A 302 -9.20 -18.01 -3.78
N ASP A 303 -9.53 -18.67 -4.90
CA ASP A 303 -9.97 -20.06 -4.93
C ASP A 303 -8.88 -21.01 -4.41
N TYR A 304 -7.60 -20.72 -4.66
CA TYR A 304 -6.49 -21.43 -4.02
C TYR A 304 -6.50 -21.25 -2.49
N ILE A 305 -6.62 -20.01 -2.00
CA ILE A 305 -6.66 -19.73 -0.56
C ILE A 305 -7.87 -20.41 0.10
N ASP A 306 -9.02 -20.40 -0.55
CA ASP A 306 -10.24 -21.06 -0.07
C ASP A 306 -10.06 -22.58 0.08
N ARG A 307 -9.51 -23.24 -0.95
CA ARG A 307 -9.23 -24.69 -0.90
C ARG A 307 -8.32 -25.08 0.26
N HIS A 308 -7.39 -24.20 0.63
CA HIS A 308 -6.40 -24.41 1.68
C HIS A 308 -6.73 -23.68 3.00
N TRP A 309 -7.91 -23.08 3.13
CA TRP A 309 -8.27 -22.22 4.28
C TRP A 309 -8.21 -22.96 5.61
N ASN A 310 -8.66 -24.22 5.59
CA ASN A 310 -8.74 -25.08 6.78
C ASN A 310 -7.61 -26.10 6.86
N ASP A 311 -6.63 -26.02 5.96
CA ASP A 311 -5.50 -26.93 6.01
C ASP A 311 -4.73 -26.72 7.30
N PRO A 312 -4.49 -27.79 8.06
CA PRO A 312 -3.73 -27.66 9.27
C PRO A 312 -2.29 -27.31 8.90
N ASP A 313 -1.67 -27.91 7.88
CA ASP A 313 -0.22 -27.80 7.63
C ASP A 313 0.29 -26.43 7.13
N TYR A 314 1.54 -26.41 6.64
CA TYR A 314 2.23 -25.21 6.16
C TYR A 314 1.66 -24.63 4.84
N ILE A 315 0.71 -25.32 4.21
CA ILE A 315 0.03 -24.83 3.01
C ILE A 315 -0.99 -23.75 3.42
N GLY A 316 -1.75 -24.01 4.48
CA GLY A 316 -2.72 -23.08 5.07
C GLY A 316 -2.10 -22.07 6.03
N TRP A 317 -2.96 -21.27 6.67
CA TRP A 317 -2.55 -20.27 7.67
C TRP A 317 -2.60 -20.80 9.11
N LYS A 318 -3.43 -21.83 9.37
CA LYS A 318 -3.72 -22.32 10.73
C LYS A 318 -2.51 -22.95 11.39
N GLY A 319 -1.58 -23.51 10.61
CA GLY A 319 -0.43 -24.23 11.11
C GLY A 319 -0.85 -25.50 11.87
N PRO A 320 -0.09 -26.57 11.70
CA PRO A 320 0.96 -26.66 12.65
C PRO A 320 2.31 -26.79 12.00
N GLY A 321 3.31 -26.58 12.85
CA GLY A 321 4.66 -26.99 12.55
C GLY A 321 4.78 -28.50 12.25
N PRO A 322 6.00 -28.95 11.96
CA PRO A 322 6.40 -30.35 12.08
C PRO A 322 5.36 -31.48 12.14
N GLY A 323 4.90 -31.99 10.98
CA GLY A 323 4.15 -33.25 10.92
C GLY A 323 2.74 -33.21 11.50
N GLY A 324 2.09 -32.03 11.51
CA GLY A 324 0.69 -31.94 11.92
C GLY A 324 0.49 -31.69 13.42
N ASP A 325 1.47 -31.16 14.16
CA ASP A 325 1.39 -30.96 15.63
C ASP A 325 0.54 -29.74 16.05
N PRO A 326 -0.74 -29.93 16.45
CA PRO A 326 -1.67 -28.82 16.71
C PRO A 326 -1.32 -27.96 17.94
N SER A 327 -0.18 -28.22 18.60
CA SER A 327 0.37 -27.36 19.64
C SER A 327 1.19 -26.17 19.12
N TRP A 328 1.49 -26.13 17.82
CA TRP A 328 2.13 -24.99 17.18
C TRP A 328 1.14 -23.83 16.94
N PRO A 329 1.61 -22.57 17.05
CA PRO A 329 0.80 -21.42 16.71
C PRO A 329 0.49 -21.33 15.21
N ALA A 330 -0.47 -20.47 14.86
CA ALA A 330 -0.77 -20.12 13.49
C ALA A 330 0.40 -19.38 12.83
N CYS A 331 0.48 -19.39 11.50
CA CYS A 331 1.50 -18.65 10.78
C CYS A 331 1.12 -17.17 10.65
N TYR A 332 1.61 -16.34 11.57
CA TYR A 332 1.28 -14.90 11.61
C TYR A 332 1.74 -14.14 10.36
N GLN A 333 2.83 -14.57 9.72
CA GLN A 333 3.24 -13.97 8.44
C GLN A 333 2.26 -14.31 7.32
N THR A 334 1.78 -15.56 7.25
CA THR A 334 0.73 -15.95 6.29
C THR A 334 -0.52 -15.10 6.49
N MET A 335 -0.96 -14.95 7.74
CA MET A 335 -2.13 -14.12 8.07
C MET A 335 -1.93 -12.67 7.62
N TYR A 336 -0.75 -12.08 7.88
CA TYR A 336 -0.43 -10.74 7.42
C TYR A 336 -0.39 -10.63 5.89
N CYS A 337 0.19 -11.60 5.19
CA CYS A 337 0.22 -11.63 3.72
C CYS A 337 -1.17 -11.73 3.10
N ILE A 338 -2.02 -12.62 3.60
CA ILE A 338 -3.41 -12.77 3.15
C ILE A 338 -4.21 -11.49 3.46
N MET A 339 -4.12 -10.98 4.69
CA MET A 339 -4.83 -9.76 5.11
C MET A 339 -4.52 -8.60 4.16
N LYS A 340 -3.24 -8.35 3.85
CA LYS A 340 -2.87 -7.26 2.95
C LYS A 340 -3.52 -7.41 1.57
N GLY A 341 -3.46 -8.60 0.98
CA GLY A 341 -4.06 -8.87 -0.33
C GLY A 341 -5.58 -8.70 -0.31
N PHE A 342 -6.25 -9.22 0.72
CA PHE A 342 -7.70 -9.10 0.88
C PHE A 342 -8.14 -7.67 1.12
N GLU A 343 -7.51 -6.93 2.02
CA GLU A 343 -7.83 -5.52 2.28
C GLU A 343 -7.56 -4.64 1.07
N ALA A 344 -6.48 -4.89 0.31
CA ALA A 344 -6.18 -4.13 -0.90
C ALA A 344 -7.17 -4.39 -2.05
N LEU A 345 -7.82 -5.55 -2.07
CA LEU A 345 -8.83 -5.95 -3.07
C LEU A 345 -10.28 -5.79 -2.57
N GLY A 346 -10.48 -5.34 -1.33
CA GLY A 346 -11.82 -5.26 -0.72
C GLY A 346 -12.51 -6.61 -0.58
N ILE A 347 -11.77 -7.64 -0.19
CA ILE A 347 -12.30 -8.98 0.05
C ILE A 347 -12.68 -9.07 1.53
N ASP A 348 -13.97 -9.19 1.82
CA ASP A 348 -14.52 -9.34 3.17
C ASP A 348 -14.88 -10.80 3.48
N TYR A 349 -15.32 -11.54 2.46
CA TYR A 349 -15.78 -12.92 2.60
C TYR A 349 -15.18 -13.82 1.52
N ILE A 350 -14.89 -15.07 1.87
CA ILE A 350 -14.49 -16.11 0.92
C ILE A 350 -15.45 -17.30 0.98
N SER A 351 -15.56 -18.07 -0.12
CA SER A 351 -16.47 -19.22 -0.24
C SER A 351 -17.92 -18.95 0.24
N PRO A 352 -18.71 -18.15 -0.50
CA PRO A 352 -18.40 -17.49 -1.79
C PRO A 352 -17.67 -16.14 -1.62
N LEU A 353 -16.91 -15.74 -2.64
CA LEU A 353 -16.21 -14.45 -2.68
C LEU A 353 -17.18 -13.27 -2.49
N ASN A 354 -16.93 -12.45 -1.46
CA ASN A 354 -17.70 -11.27 -1.06
C ASN A 354 -19.21 -11.50 -0.89
N ASP A 355 -19.60 -12.73 -0.55
CA ASP A 355 -20.95 -13.06 -0.11
C ASP A 355 -20.97 -13.19 1.42
N PRO A 356 -21.79 -12.42 2.15
CA PRO A 356 -21.89 -12.49 3.62
C PRO A 356 -22.34 -13.85 4.20
N SER A 357 -22.72 -14.80 3.35
CA SER A 357 -22.95 -16.20 3.76
C SER A 357 -21.68 -17.06 3.79
N GLY A 358 -20.56 -16.53 3.28
CA GLY A 358 -19.25 -17.18 3.27
C GLY A 358 -18.50 -17.08 4.59
N ILE A 359 -17.20 -17.37 4.51
CA ILE A 359 -16.24 -17.29 5.60
C ILE A 359 -15.83 -15.84 5.77
N ASP A 360 -16.13 -15.27 6.94
CA ASP A 360 -15.52 -14.03 7.41
C ASP A 360 -14.09 -14.35 7.84
N TRP A 361 -13.13 -14.04 6.95
CA TRP A 361 -11.74 -14.42 7.16
C TRP A 361 -11.13 -13.67 8.34
N PHE A 362 -11.57 -12.43 8.59
CA PHE A 362 -11.01 -11.58 9.65
C PHE A 362 -11.46 -12.07 11.02
N ASP A 363 -12.74 -12.44 11.17
CA ASP A 363 -13.24 -13.05 12.40
C ASP A 363 -12.44 -14.30 12.78
N GLU A 364 -12.16 -15.20 11.82
CA GLU A 364 -11.34 -16.40 12.10
C GLU A 364 -9.90 -16.05 12.47
N PHE A 365 -9.31 -15.05 11.81
CA PHE A 365 -7.97 -14.57 12.13
C PHE A 365 -7.90 -13.96 13.52
N ALA A 366 -8.82 -13.04 13.84
CA ALA A 366 -8.88 -12.37 15.14
C ALA A 366 -9.08 -13.38 16.28
N ASP A 367 -10.01 -14.33 16.12
CA ASP A 367 -10.23 -15.41 17.10
C ASP A 367 -8.95 -16.20 17.39
N ALA A 368 -8.20 -16.58 16.34
CA ALA A 368 -6.96 -17.32 16.49
C ALA A 368 -5.87 -16.48 17.16
N LEU A 369 -5.71 -15.21 16.78
CA LEU A 369 -4.69 -14.31 17.32
C LEU A 369 -4.94 -14.01 18.80
N ILE A 370 -6.18 -13.71 19.18
CA ILE A 370 -6.56 -13.46 20.58
C ILE A 370 -6.34 -14.70 21.45
N LEU A 371 -6.66 -15.88 20.93
CA LEU A 371 -6.46 -17.14 21.66
C LEU A 371 -4.97 -17.46 21.88
N GLN A 372 -4.09 -17.05 20.97
CA GLN A 372 -2.68 -17.40 20.97
C GLN A 372 -1.76 -16.37 21.64
N GLN A 373 -2.26 -15.19 21.99
CA GLN A 373 -1.46 -14.16 22.66
C GLN A 373 -0.91 -14.67 24.01
N ASN A 374 0.36 -14.43 24.27
CA ASN A 374 0.99 -14.74 25.55
C ASN A 374 0.54 -13.77 26.63
N VAL A 375 0.68 -14.17 27.90
CA VAL A 375 0.33 -13.34 29.06
C VAL A 375 1.17 -12.05 29.16
N ASP A 376 2.36 -12.03 28.56
CA ASP A 376 3.23 -10.85 28.51
C ASP A 376 2.87 -9.87 27.38
N GLY A 377 1.83 -10.15 26.59
CA GLY A 377 1.38 -9.33 25.47
C GLY A 377 1.98 -9.72 24.11
N SER A 378 3.07 -10.50 24.10
CA SER A 378 3.68 -10.98 22.85
C SER A 378 2.88 -12.08 22.17
N TRP A 379 3.20 -12.39 20.91
CA TRP A 379 2.80 -13.63 20.27
C TRP A 379 3.94 -14.64 20.25
N PRO A 380 3.65 -15.95 20.36
CA PRO A 380 4.68 -16.98 20.36
C PRO A 380 5.48 -16.99 19.05
N ASN A 381 6.68 -17.57 19.10
CA ASN A 381 7.47 -17.81 17.89
C ASN A 381 6.69 -18.72 16.92
N ALA A 382 6.19 -18.14 15.83
CA ALA A 382 5.59 -18.89 14.73
C ALA A 382 6.60 -19.08 13.59
N PRO A 383 6.59 -20.23 12.90
CA PRO A 383 7.39 -20.42 11.71
C PRO A 383 6.97 -19.40 10.64
N PHE A 384 7.93 -18.77 9.98
CA PHE A 384 7.67 -17.84 8.87
C PHE A 384 7.15 -18.57 7.64
N PHE A 385 7.68 -19.77 7.40
CA PHE A 385 7.43 -20.48 6.15
C PHE A 385 6.88 -21.90 6.32
N GLY A 386 7.13 -22.54 7.47
CA GLY A 386 6.79 -23.94 7.71
C GLY A 386 7.64 -24.85 6.83
N ALA A 387 8.80 -25.30 7.32
CA ALA A 387 9.70 -26.12 6.53
C ALA A 387 8.99 -27.37 5.95
N PRO A 388 9.27 -27.77 4.69
CA PRO A 388 8.63 -28.93 4.06
C PRO A 388 8.84 -30.25 4.81
N ASP A 389 9.96 -30.38 5.53
CA ASP A 389 10.28 -31.53 6.38
C ASP A 389 9.70 -31.41 7.80
N GLY A 390 9.05 -30.28 8.06
CA GLY A 390 8.50 -29.99 9.35
C GLY A 390 9.59 -29.87 10.41
N GLN A 391 10.71 -29.19 10.17
CA GLN A 391 11.58 -28.72 11.24
C GLN A 391 11.78 -27.21 11.12
N PRO A 392 11.45 -26.41 12.15
CA PRO A 392 11.75 -24.98 12.11
C PRO A 392 13.25 -24.81 11.94
N TRP A 393 13.66 -24.06 10.92
CA TRP A 393 15.05 -23.65 10.83
C TRP A 393 15.30 -22.67 11.97
N SER A 394 16.49 -22.64 12.55
CA SER A 394 16.81 -21.75 13.68
C SER A 394 16.67 -20.25 13.37
N TRP A 395 16.43 -19.90 12.11
CA TRP A 395 16.22 -18.55 11.58
C TRP A 395 14.78 -18.31 11.09
N ASP A 396 13.91 -19.32 11.12
CA ASP A 396 12.53 -19.33 10.59
C ASP A 396 11.50 -18.90 11.65
N THR A 397 11.94 -18.28 12.75
CA THR A 397 11.07 -17.80 13.82
C THR A 397 11.67 -16.57 14.47
N ASP A 398 10.85 -15.57 14.79
CA ASP A 398 11.26 -14.40 15.57
C ASP A 398 10.05 -13.84 16.31
N GLN A 399 10.20 -13.60 17.61
CA GLN A 399 9.09 -13.24 18.48
C GLN A 399 8.64 -11.80 18.24
N ILE A 400 9.58 -10.90 17.89
CA ILE A 400 9.27 -9.52 17.54
C ILE A 400 8.46 -9.51 16.25
N LEU A 401 8.91 -10.20 15.20
CA LEU A 401 8.17 -10.26 13.93
C LEU A 401 6.81 -10.96 14.09
N SER A 402 6.75 -12.05 14.86
CA SER A 402 5.49 -12.74 15.18
C SER A 402 4.49 -11.80 15.84
N THR A 403 4.93 -11.05 16.85
CA THR A 403 4.13 -10.07 17.58
C THR A 403 3.69 -8.92 16.68
N VAL A 404 4.59 -8.40 15.85
CA VAL A 404 4.29 -7.32 14.92
C VAL A 404 3.27 -7.76 13.86
N TRP A 405 3.47 -8.89 13.18
CA TRP A 405 2.51 -9.36 12.16
C TRP A 405 1.15 -9.71 12.75
N ALA A 406 1.09 -10.29 13.95
CA ALA A 406 -0.17 -10.51 14.64
C ALA A 406 -0.93 -9.19 14.86
N MET A 407 -0.27 -8.18 15.42
CA MET A 407 -0.94 -6.90 15.68
C MET A 407 -1.25 -6.11 14.40
N LEU A 408 -0.38 -6.15 13.37
CA LEU A 408 -0.66 -5.53 12.07
C LEU A 408 -1.88 -6.21 11.41
N THR A 409 -2.02 -7.53 11.54
CA THR A 409 -3.19 -8.27 11.06
C THR A 409 -4.45 -7.84 11.81
N LEU A 410 -4.41 -7.77 13.14
CA LEU A 410 -5.54 -7.33 13.97
C LEU A 410 -6.02 -5.90 13.66
N GLN A 411 -5.12 -5.04 13.18
CA GLN A 411 -5.45 -3.68 12.74
C GLN A 411 -5.72 -3.54 11.24
N LYS A 412 -5.73 -4.65 10.49
CA LYS A 412 -5.87 -4.64 9.02
C LYS A 412 -4.87 -3.67 8.35
N ALA A 413 -3.64 -3.62 8.88
CA ALA A 413 -2.65 -2.60 8.58
C ALA A 413 -2.05 -2.77 7.17
N VAL A 414 -2.63 -2.04 6.20
CA VAL A 414 -2.12 -1.96 4.83
C VAL A 414 -2.60 -0.67 4.17
N VAL A 415 -1.84 -0.15 3.21
CA VAL A 415 -2.35 0.87 2.28
C VAL A 415 -3.15 0.21 1.15
N ARG A 416 -4.28 0.80 0.79
CA ARG A 416 -5.00 0.42 -0.44
C ARG A 416 -4.30 1.08 -1.64
N PRO A 417 -3.72 0.32 -2.59
CA PRO A 417 -3.05 0.88 -3.74
C PRO A 417 -3.96 1.82 -4.53
N ILE A 418 -3.37 2.85 -5.14
CA ILE A 418 -4.13 3.80 -5.96
C ILE A 418 -4.16 3.28 -7.41
N ILE A 419 -5.37 3.15 -7.95
CA ILE A 419 -5.56 2.86 -9.37
C ILE A 419 -5.25 4.14 -10.16
N SER A 420 -4.22 4.07 -10.99
CA SER A 420 -3.87 5.16 -11.90
C SER A 420 -4.82 5.15 -13.09
N VAL A 421 -5.50 6.27 -13.32
CA VAL A 421 -6.45 6.42 -14.43
C VAL A 421 -5.99 7.51 -15.41
N TYR A 422 -6.25 7.29 -16.70
CA TYR A 422 -6.05 8.33 -17.71
C TYR A 422 -7.15 9.37 -17.61
N VAL A 423 -6.77 10.64 -17.68
CA VAL A 423 -7.70 11.77 -17.56
C VAL A 423 -7.49 12.70 -18.75
N ASP A 424 -8.59 13.17 -19.31
CA ASP A 424 -8.62 14.22 -20.32
C ASP A 424 -9.59 15.33 -19.88
N ILE A 425 -9.05 16.51 -19.55
CA ILE A 425 -9.82 17.69 -19.17
C ILE A 425 -10.19 18.44 -20.45
N LYS A 426 -11.47 18.53 -20.77
CA LYS A 426 -11.99 19.02 -22.06
C LYS A 426 -11.54 18.16 -23.24
N PRO A 427 -12.04 16.90 -23.31
CA PRO A 427 -11.76 16.01 -24.43
C PRO A 427 -11.96 16.68 -25.80
N GLY A 428 -11.07 16.36 -26.73
CA GLY A 428 -10.97 17.02 -28.04
C GLY A 428 -10.28 18.40 -28.01
N SER A 429 -9.55 18.73 -26.93
CA SER A 429 -8.79 19.98 -26.81
C SER A 429 -7.37 19.71 -26.28
N TRP A 430 -6.45 20.64 -26.56
CA TRP A 430 -5.12 20.67 -25.97
C TRP A 430 -4.52 22.07 -26.15
N PRO A 431 -3.80 22.65 -25.19
CA PRO A 431 -3.71 22.30 -23.76
C PRO A 431 -4.93 22.86 -23.01
N ASN A 432 -6.09 22.24 -23.19
CA ASN A 432 -7.26 22.29 -22.30
C ASN A 432 -7.54 23.65 -21.65
N PRO A 433 -7.96 24.66 -22.45
CA PRO A 433 -7.97 26.05 -22.01
C PRO A 433 -9.05 26.32 -20.96
N ILE A 434 -8.69 26.70 -19.73
CA ILE A 434 -9.64 27.10 -18.68
C ILE A 434 -9.73 28.63 -18.62
N ASN A 435 -10.86 29.18 -19.08
CA ASN A 435 -11.14 30.61 -18.96
C ASN A 435 -11.72 30.92 -17.58
N LYS A 436 -10.96 31.65 -16.75
CA LYS A 436 -11.30 31.96 -15.36
C LYS A 436 -12.60 32.75 -15.17
N PHE A 437 -13.11 33.37 -16.24
CA PHE A 437 -14.32 34.19 -16.23
C PHE A 437 -15.52 33.49 -16.86
N SER A 438 -15.34 32.27 -17.36
CA SER A 438 -16.41 31.47 -17.93
C SER A 438 -17.44 31.14 -16.84
N GLN A 439 -18.70 31.49 -17.09
CA GLN A 439 -19.86 31.10 -16.26
C GLN A 439 -20.44 29.75 -16.69
N GLY A 440 -19.70 29.01 -17.52
CA GLY A 440 -20.12 27.71 -18.03
C GLY A 440 -19.59 26.56 -17.18
N ARG A 441 -19.72 25.36 -17.74
CA ARG A 441 -19.11 24.14 -17.24
C ARG A 441 -18.05 23.64 -18.19
N PHE A 442 -17.15 22.81 -17.70
CA PHE A 442 -16.23 22.04 -18.53
C PHE A 442 -16.38 20.55 -18.22
N ALA A 443 -16.03 19.73 -19.19
CA ALA A 443 -16.04 18.28 -19.05
C ALA A 443 -14.64 17.80 -18.67
N VAL A 444 -14.59 16.72 -17.90
CA VAL A 444 -13.39 15.94 -17.60
C VAL A 444 -13.76 14.49 -17.84
N ALA A 445 -13.00 13.77 -18.66
CA ALA A 445 -13.17 12.34 -18.87
C ALA A 445 -12.13 11.59 -18.05
N ILE A 446 -12.57 10.56 -17.33
CA ILE A 446 -11.70 9.47 -16.91
C ILE A 446 -11.84 8.39 -17.98
N CYS A 447 -10.74 8.08 -18.68
CA CYS A 447 -10.80 7.23 -19.86
C CYS A 447 -11.01 5.76 -19.49
N GLY A 448 -11.93 5.09 -20.18
CA GLY A 448 -11.98 3.62 -20.17
C GLY A 448 -10.82 3.04 -20.94
N THR A 449 -10.46 1.80 -20.62
CA THR A 449 -9.46 1.04 -21.41
C THR A 449 -9.90 -0.41 -21.57
N GLU A 450 -9.12 -1.22 -22.28
CA GLU A 450 -9.34 -2.67 -22.34
C GLU A 450 -9.32 -3.31 -20.94
N ASP A 451 -8.51 -2.76 -20.04
CA ASP A 451 -8.23 -3.32 -18.73
C ASP A 451 -8.93 -2.57 -17.58
N PHE A 452 -9.74 -1.53 -17.88
CA PHE A 452 -10.38 -0.72 -16.85
C PHE A 452 -11.81 -0.29 -17.25
N ASP A 453 -12.79 -0.82 -16.52
CA ASP A 453 -14.20 -0.44 -16.63
C ASP A 453 -14.52 0.74 -15.69
N VAL A 454 -14.72 1.92 -16.27
CA VAL A 454 -15.05 3.15 -15.55
C VAL A 454 -16.38 3.11 -14.79
N ALA A 455 -17.27 2.14 -15.07
CA ALA A 455 -18.52 1.98 -14.35
C ALA A 455 -18.34 1.50 -12.89
N THR A 456 -17.14 1.03 -12.55
CA THR A 456 -16.75 0.64 -11.18
C THR A 456 -16.48 1.85 -10.28
N ILE A 457 -16.21 3.02 -10.86
CA ILE A 457 -15.94 4.26 -10.13
C ILE A 457 -17.22 4.78 -9.48
N ASP A 458 -17.19 5.15 -8.20
CA ASP A 458 -18.25 5.95 -7.60
C ASP A 458 -18.13 7.41 -8.04
N PRO A 459 -18.98 7.92 -8.95
CA PRO A 459 -18.83 9.27 -9.48
C PRO A 459 -19.09 10.36 -8.43
N VAL A 460 -19.76 10.00 -7.31
CA VAL A 460 -20.01 10.92 -6.19
C VAL A 460 -18.75 11.16 -5.37
N SER A 461 -17.86 10.16 -5.31
CA SER A 461 -16.57 10.26 -4.62
C SER A 461 -15.57 11.15 -5.37
N VAL A 462 -15.75 11.32 -6.69
CA VAL A 462 -14.76 12.00 -7.54
C VAL A 462 -14.64 13.50 -7.22
N LYS A 463 -13.40 13.95 -7.14
CA LYS A 463 -12.98 15.33 -6.90
C LYS A 463 -11.95 15.76 -7.94
N LEU A 464 -12.10 16.98 -8.45
CA LEU A 464 -11.05 17.70 -9.17
C LEU A 464 -10.22 18.49 -8.16
N LYS A 465 -8.90 18.39 -8.23
CA LYS A 465 -7.95 18.94 -7.27
C LYS A 465 -6.77 19.64 -7.96
N ILE A 466 -6.05 20.43 -7.17
CA ILE A 466 -4.70 20.92 -7.48
C ILE A 466 -3.80 20.60 -6.27
N GLU A 467 -2.51 20.38 -6.49
CA GLU A 467 -1.57 20.08 -5.41
C GLU A 467 -1.59 21.20 -4.35
N GLY A 468 -1.66 20.83 -3.07
CA GLY A 468 -1.77 21.76 -1.95
C GLY A 468 -3.20 22.18 -1.56
N VAL A 469 -4.24 21.74 -2.29
CA VAL A 469 -5.65 22.01 -1.96
C VAL A 469 -6.38 20.70 -1.62
N GLU A 470 -6.80 20.54 -0.36
CA GLU A 470 -7.35 19.28 0.15
C GLU A 470 -8.80 19.00 -0.26
N GLU A 471 -9.71 19.97 -0.11
CA GLU A 471 -11.17 19.77 -0.29
C GLU A 471 -11.56 19.35 -1.72
N GLY A 472 -10.91 19.96 -2.72
CA GLY A 472 -11.22 19.75 -4.13
C GLY A 472 -12.65 20.17 -4.53
N VAL A 473 -12.99 19.96 -5.80
CA VAL A 473 -14.28 20.36 -6.38
C VAL A 473 -15.05 19.11 -6.79
N SER A 474 -16.35 19.04 -6.48
CA SER A 474 -17.21 17.92 -6.90
C SER A 474 -17.81 18.13 -8.29
N PRO A 475 -18.09 17.06 -9.05
CA PRO A 475 -18.82 17.15 -10.30
C PRO A 475 -20.28 17.54 -10.06
N LEU A 476 -20.84 18.38 -10.93
CA LEU A 476 -22.26 18.74 -10.91
C LEU A 476 -23.17 17.58 -11.35
N ARG A 477 -22.65 16.76 -12.28
CA ARG A 477 -23.29 15.59 -12.89
C ARG A 477 -22.26 14.81 -13.69
N TRP A 478 -22.61 13.58 -14.06
CA TRP A 478 -21.80 12.73 -14.91
C TRP A 478 -22.63 12.04 -16.01
N SER A 479 -21.94 11.50 -17.01
CA SER A 479 -22.47 10.57 -18.01
C SER A 479 -21.38 9.56 -18.39
N TYR A 480 -21.78 8.50 -19.09
CA TYR A 480 -20.86 7.52 -19.65
C TYR A 480 -20.93 7.62 -21.17
N ASP A 481 -19.86 8.10 -21.78
CA ASP A 481 -19.78 8.39 -23.22
C ASP A 481 -18.33 8.15 -23.70
N ASP A 482 -18.16 7.66 -24.92
CA ASP A 482 -16.85 7.50 -25.59
C ASP A 482 -16.44 8.87 -26.18
N VAL A 483 -15.57 9.60 -25.48
CA VAL A 483 -15.21 11.00 -25.78
C VAL A 483 -13.72 11.29 -25.75
N ALA A 484 -12.90 10.44 -25.13
CA ALA A 484 -11.46 10.65 -24.94
C ALA A 484 -10.65 9.45 -25.41
N THR A 485 -9.36 9.67 -25.61
CA THR A 485 -8.35 8.61 -25.80
C THR A 485 -7.31 8.77 -24.68
N PRO A 486 -6.78 7.69 -24.06
CA PRO A 486 -5.64 7.76 -23.17
C PRO A 486 -4.39 8.40 -23.80
N TYR A 487 -3.82 9.42 -23.14
CA TYR A 487 -2.51 9.95 -23.53
C TYR A 487 -1.37 9.09 -22.97
N THR A 488 -0.57 8.49 -23.85
CA THR A 488 0.55 7.59 -23.51
C THR A 488 1.92 8.14 -23.93
N GLY A 489 2.01 9.45 -24.17
CA GLY A 489 3.27 10.12 -24.55
C GLY A 489 4.10 10.61 -23.37
N GLU A 490 5.05 11.50 -23.64
CA GLU A 490 5.97 12.04 -22.64
C GLU A 490 5.25 12.87 -21.56
N PRO A 491 5.70 12.83 -20.29
CA PRO A 491 5.16 13.66 -19.21
C PRO A 491 5.10 15.15 -19.58
N GLY A 492 4.02 15.83 -19.21
CA GLY A 492 3.77 17.23 -19.58
C GLY A 492 3.13 17.41 -20.97
N GLY A 493 2.90 16.32 -21.71
CA GLY A 493 2.21 16.32 -22.99
C GLY A 493 0.73 15.94 -22.89
N GLY A 494 0.06 15.96 -24.05
CA GLY A 494 -1.35 15.61 -24.24
C GLY A 494 -1.71 15.67 -25.72
N HIS A 495 -2.99 15.49 -26.05
CA HIS A 495 -3.46 15.43 -27.42
C HIS A 495 -4.89 15.96 -27.59
N GLU A 496 -5.34 16.15 -28.83
CA GLU A 496 -6.71 16.56 -29.18
C GLU A 496 -7.54 15.41 -29.76
N LEU A 497 -7.22 14.15 -29.40
CA LEU A 497 -8.00 12.99 -29.87
C LEU A 497 -9.37 12.95 -29.19
N ASP A 498 -10.37 12.44 -29.92
CA ASP A 498 -11.72 12.16 -29.41
C ASP A 498 -11.81 10.69 -28.94
N GLY A 499 -13.01 10.13 -28.85
CA GLY A 499 -13.26 8.75 -28.41
C GLY A 499 -12.52 7.67 -29.20
N ASP A 500 -12.08 6.63 -28.48
CA ASP A 500 -11.30 5.49 -28.96
C ASP A 500 -12.08 4.17 -29.02
N GLY A 501 -13.35 4.19 -28.62
CA GLY A 501 -14.23 3.02 -28.60
C GLY A 501 -14.39 2.37 -27.22
N TYR A 502 -13.70 2.86 -26.19
CA TYR A 502 -13.94 2.51 -24.79
C TYR A 502 -14.88 3.54 -24.14
N LEU A 503 -15.59 3.10 -23.10
CA LEU A 503 -16.55 3.96 -22.41
C LEU A 503 -15.82 4.83 -21.39
N ASP A 504 -16.02 6.15 -21.42
CA ASP A 504 -15.41 7.07 -20.43
C ASP A 504 -16.41 7.52 -19.37
N LEU A 505 -15.93 7.79 -18.16
CA LEU A 505 -16.71 8.50 -17.14
C LEU A 505 -16.52 10.01 -17.35
N VAL A 506 -17.56 10.66 -17.89
CA VAL A 506 -17.55 12.09 -18.23
C VAL A 506 -18.19 12.90 -17.13
N LEU A 507 -17.38 13.70 -16.45
CA LEU A 507 -17.74 14.51 -15.28
C LEU A 507 -17.84 15.99 -15.68
N PHE A 508 -18.88 16.68 -15.24
CA PHE A 508 -19.10 18.09 -15.56
C PHE A 508 -18.90 18.98 -14.34
N PHE A 509 -17.91 19.88 -14.38
CA PHE A 509 -17.58 20.78 -13.28
C PHE A 509 -18.03 22.22 -13.58
N ASP A 510 -18.48 22.94 -12.53
CA ASP A 510 -18.71 24.38 -12.65
C ASP A 510 -17.38 25.12 -12.77
N THR A 511 -17.25 26.02 -13.74
CA THR A 511 -15.97 26.71 -13.95
C THR A 511 -15.66 27.70 -12.84
N GLN A 512 -16.66 28.38 -12.26
CA GLN A 512 -16.43 29.39 -11.24
C GLN A 512 -16.15 28.75 -9.88
N GLU A 513 -16.81 27.64 -9.56
CA GLU A 513 -16.49 26.82 -8.39
C GLU A 513 -15.04 26.32 -8.47
N ALA A 514 -14.65 25.71 -9.59
CA ALA A 514 -13.27 25.25 -9.77
C ALA A 514 -12.23 26.37 -9.70
N VAL A 515 -12.53 27.55 -10.25
CA VAL A 515 -11.62 28.71 -10.19
C VAL A 515 -11.48 29.26 -8.77
N SER A 516 -12.54 29.21 -7.98
CA SER A 516 -12.55 29.64 -6.58
C SER A 516 -11.80 28.65 -5.71
N ASP A 517 -12.24 27.38 -5.72
CA ASP A 517 -11.89 26.42 -4.69
C ASP A 517 -10.53 25.75 -4.96
N LEU A 518 -10.07 25.76 -6.21
CA LEU A 518 -8.71 25.35 -6.57
C LEU A 518 -7.76 26.56 -6.72
N GLU A 519 -8.19 27.74 -6.28
CA GLU A 519 -7.39 28.97 -6.27
C GLU A 519 -6.78 29.34 -7.64
N LEU A 520 -7.47 28.97 -8.74
CA LEU A 520 -6.92 29.16 -10.09
C LEU A 520 -6.69 30.64 -10.46
N CYS A 521 -7.24 31.56 -9.66
CA CYS A 521 -7.03 32.99 -9.79
C CYS A 521 -5.55 33.39 -9.65
N GLU A 522 -4.75 32.64 -8.90
CA GLU A 522 -3.34 32.95 -8.63
C GLU A 522 -2.42 32.75 -9.86
N PHE A 523 -2.81 31.91 -10.81
CA PHE A 523 -2.03 31.62 -12.02
C PHE A 523 -2.16 32.67 -13.13
N GLU A 524 -1.12 32.85 -13.94
CA GLU A 524 -1.07 33.85 -15.01
C GLU A 524 -1.79 33.42 -16.31
N ASP A 525 -2.05 34.39 -17.20
CA ASP A 525 -2.61 34.10 -18.53
C ASP A 525 -1.62 33.29 -19.36
N GLY A 526 -2.04 32.13 -19.85
CA GLY A 526 -1.22 31.22 -20.65
C GLY A 526 -0.38 30.24 -19.84
N GLU A 527 -0.38 30.33 -18.51
CA GLU A 527 0.28 29.36 -17.64
C GLU A 527 -0.36 27.98 -17.79
N VAL A 528 0.48 26.94 -17.82
CA VAL A 528 0.04 25.53 -17.88
C VAL A 528 0.25 24.93 -16.51
N ILE A 529 -0.82 24.39 -15.94
CA ILE A 529 -0.83 23.78 -14.62
C ILE A 529 -1.41 22.37 -14.72
N THR A 530 -1.07 21.53 -13.74
CA THR A 530 -1.63 20.18 -13.62
C THR A 530 -2.85 20.23 -12.72
N LEU A 531 -3.97 19.65 -13.19
CA LEU A 531 -5.11 19.34 -12.35
C LEU A 531 -5.21 17.83 -12.14
N ILE A 532 -5.53 17.44 -10.92
CA ILE A 532 -5.59 16.06 -10.47
C ILE A 532 -7.06 15.67 -10.34
N VAL A 533 -7.41 14.47 -10.81
CA VAL A 533 -8.69 13.83 -10.49
C VAL A 533 -8.41 12.73 -9.48
N ALA A 534 -9.16 12.72 -8.39
CA ALA A 534 -9.10 11.67 -7.39
C ALA A 534 -10.52 11.23 -7.01
N GLY A 535 -10.71 9.96 -6.68
CA GLY A 535 -11.99 9.40 -6.27
C GLY A 535 -11.79 7.99 -5.74
N ASN A 536 -12.85 7.21 -5.65
CA ASN A 536 -12.81 5.81 -5.27
C ASN A 536 -13.70 4.97 -6.20
N LEU A 537 -13.38 3.69 -6.30
CA LEU A 537 -14.34 2.70 -6.76
C LEU A 537 -15.54 2.63 -5.81
N HIS A 538 -16.67 2.06 -6.24
CA HIS A 538 -17.73 1.71 -5.31
C HIS A 538 -17.22 0.69 -4.27
N GLU A 539 -17.81 0.70 -3.06
CA GLU A 539 -17.47 -0.24 -1.98
C GLU A 539 -17.59 -1.71 -2.43
N GLU A 540 -18.55 -2.02 -3.30
CA GLU A 540 -18.73 -3.37 -3.89
C GLU A 540 -17.58 -3.81 -4.82
N PHE A 541 -16.73 -2.86 -5.25
CA PHE A 541 -15.47 -3.09 -5.96
C PHE A 541 -14.26 -2.74 -5.07
N GLY A 542 -14.42 -2.82 -3.75
CA GLY A 542 -13.37 -2.64 -2.75
C GLY A 542 -13.06 -1.20 -2.34
N GLY A 543 -13.77 -0.21 -2.90
CA GLY A 543 -13.59 1.19 -2.51
C GLY A 543 -12.20 1.75 -2.83
N THR A 544 -11.46 1.10 -3.73
CA THR A 544 -10.06 1.42 -4.04
C THR A 544 -9.92 2.84 -4.56
N PRO A 545 -8.96 3.64 -4.06
CA PRO A 545 -8.76 4.99 -4.53
C PRO A 545 -8.29 5.02 -5.99
N ILE A 546 -8.84 5.93 -6.78
CA ILE A 546 -8.40 6.23 -8.15
C ILE A 546 -7.68 7.58 -8.18
N ARG A 547 -6.69 7.74 -9.06
CA ARG A 547 -6.04 9.02 -9.33
C ARG A 547 -5.57 9.14 -10.76
N GLY A 548 -5.82 10.29 -11.36
CA GLY A 548 -5.28 10.68 -12.66
C GLY A 548 -5.00 12.16 -12.70
N HIS A 549 -4.41 12.64 -13.79
CA HIS A 549 -4.16 14.06 -13.98
C HIS A 549 -4.16 14.44 -15.46
N ASP A 550 -4.32 15.72 -15.72
CA ASP A 550 -4.16 16.32 -17.03
C ASP A 550 -3.73 17.80 -16.90
N TYR A 551 -3.25 18.38 -18.00
CA TYR A 551 -2.70 19.73 -18.03
C TYR A 551 -3.69 20.72 -18.63
N VAL A 552 -3.92 21.82 -17.92
CA VAL A 552 -4.79 22.91 -18.38
C VAL A 552 -4.01 24.20 -18.58
N ARG A 553 -4.34 24.94 -19.63
CA ARG A 553 -3.83 26.30 -19.85
C ARG A 553 -4.80 27.33 -19.32
N ILE A 554 -4.37 28.13 -18.35
CA ILE A 554 -5.15 29.21 -17.77
C ILE A 554 -5.34 30.33 -18.80
N GLN A 555 -6.57 30.85 -18.90
CA GLN A 555 -6.91 31.93 -19.81
C GLN A 555 -7.65 33.07 -19.11
N MET A 556 -7.22 34.29 -19.43
CA MET A 556 -7.94 35.53 -19.16
C MET A 556 -8.89 35.85 -20.33
N PRO A 557 -9.87 36.75 -20.16
CA PRO A 557 -10.80 37.10 -21.22
C PRO A 557 -10.01 37.76 -22.34
N LYS A 558 -10.18 37.28 -23.58
CA LYS A 558 -9.68 38.02 -24.75
C LYS A 558 -10.30 39.42 -24.72
N GLY A 559 -9.46 40.43 -24.47
CA GLY A 559 -9.87 41.81 -24.49
C GLY A 559 -10.58 42.13 -25.81
N LYS A 560 -11.82 42.64 -25.74
CA LYS A 560 -12.40 43.36 -26.88
C LYS A 560 -11.49 44.56 -27.11
N GLY A 561 -10.56 44.46 -28.05
CA GLY A 561 -9.79 45.60 -28.52
C GLY A 561 -10.74 46.76 -28.84
N PRO A 562 -10.41 48.00 -28.49
CA PRO A 562 -11.30 49.13 -28.71
C PRO A 562 -11.57 49.23 -30.21
N GLY A 563 -12.83 49.04 -30.59
CA GLY A 563 -13.28 49.31 -31.94
C GLY A 563 -12.99 50.77 -32.27
N LEU A 564 -12.00 51.00 -33.12
CA LEU A 564 -11.80 52.27 -33.81
C LEU A 564 -13.03 52.51 -34.69
N LYS A 565 -14.08 53.09 -34.10
CA LYS A 565 -15.09 53.82 -34.84
C LYS A 565 -14.39 55.05 -35.41
N GLY A 566 -14.02 54.98 -36.68
CA GLY A 566 -13.68 56.17 -37.45
C GLY A 566 -14.87 57.13 -37.42
N SER A 567 -14.69 58.28 -36.79
CA SER A 567 -15.58 59.42 -36.96
C SER A 567 -15.41 59.97 -38.37
N PRO A 568 -16.50 60.33 -39.07
CA PRO A 568 -16.41 61.00 -40.35
C PRO A 568 -16.08 62.48 -40.16
N VAL A 569 -15.42 63.02 -41.20
CA VAL A 569 -14.99 64.40 -41.49
C VAL A 569 -13.55 64.72 -41.06
#